data_AF-A0A955DWU9-F1
#
_entry.id   AF-A0A955DWU9-F1
#
_cell.length_a   1.000
_cell.length_b   1.000
_cell.length_c   1.000
_cell.angle_alpha   90.00
_cell.angle_beta   90.00
_cell.angle_gamma   90.00
#
_symmetry.space_group_name_H-M   'P 1'
#
loop_
_entity.id
_entity.type
_entity.pdbx_description
1 polymer ?
#
loop_
_entity_poly.entity_id
_entity_poly.type
_entity_poly.pdbx_seq_one_letter_code
_entity_poly.pdbx_strand_id
1 'polypeptide(L)'
;MADSEVTTEASELDATTPSGDPIDVLRTGWRTNWQAPSLLLSLALLGSGVVSAILSAPSVDLEPTIDRAARLVEQESFEDAIDLLNSKVFPYLDKPELRPDQRRRFHQLIARSIYYGQRARGEDYPQNHENVISQLLEAERIDSVLTPRDVQILADTYLSIGRVEKALERVATIPDHERERRYAIYKRLIEDGLRVRKPDFPAVISYIETLLADPAYPQADRLWALARQAE
;
A
#
# COMPACT_ATOMS: atom_id res chain seq x y z
N MET A 1 -49.71 -10.78 -30.12
CA MET A 1 -50.58 -10.26 -31.19
C MET A 1 -49.71 -9.41 -32.09
N ALA A 2 -49.17 -10.02 -33.13
CA ALA A 2 -48.58 -9.41 -34.33
C ALA A 2 -48.08 -10.57 -35.19
N ASP A 3 -48.94 -10.99 -36.12
CA ASP A 3 -48.62 -11.83 -37.27
C ASP A 3 -47.57 -11.13 -38.14
N SER A 4 -46.65 -11.90 -38.71
CA SER A 4 -45.94 -11.51 -39.92
C SER A 4 -45.54 -12.74 -40.72
N GLU A 5 -45.90 -12.68 -41.98
CA GLU A 5 -46.02 -13.73 -42.97
C GLU A 5 -44.68 -14.37 -43.34
N VAL A 6 -44.67 -15.70 -43.41
CA VAL A 6 -43.58 -16.49 -43.98
C VAL A 6 -43.86 -16.63 -45.48
N THR A 7 -43.18 -15.83 -46.30
CA THR A 7 -43.15 -16.00 -47.75
C THR A 7 -42.09 -17.03 -48.11
N THR A 8 -42.53 -18.25 -48.43
CA THR A 8 -41.70 -19.32 -48.96
C THR A 8 -41.52 -19.12 -50.47
N GLU A 9 -40.44 -18.46 -50.88
CA GLU A 9 -39.97 -18.54 -52.27
C GLU A 9 -39.17 -19.83 -52.45
N ALA A 10 -39.74 -20.73 -53.26
CA ALA A 10 -39.08 -21.94 -53.71
C ALA A 10 -37.93 -21.55 -54.66
N SER A 11 -36.71 -21.57 -54.14
CA SER A 11 -35.49 -21.39 -54.92
C SER A 11 -35.22 -22.65 -55.74
N GLU A 12 -35.32 -22.50 -57.05
CA GLU A 12 -35.07 -23.48 -58.10
C GLU A 12 -33.60 -23.94 -58.00
N LEU A 13 -33.39 -25.17 -57.52
CA LEU A 13 -32.08 -25.82 -57.44
C LEU A 13 -31.64 -26.24 -58.84
N ASP A 14 -31.02 -25.30 -59.54
CA ASP A 14 -30.35 -25.54 -60.81
C ASP A 14 -29.08 -26.38 -60.55
N ALA A 15 -29.24 -27.71 -60.64
CA ALA A 15 -28.19 -28.69 -60.42
C ALA A 15 -27.26 -28.78 -61.64
N THR A 16 -26.47 -27.73 -61.88
CA THR A 16 -25.32 -27.81 -62.79
C THR A 16 -24.19 -28.51 -62.07
N THR A 17 -24.08 -29.83 -62.27
CA THR A 17 -22.93 -30.62 -61.78
C THR A 17 -21.67 -30.18 -62.53
N PRO A 18 -20.70 -29.52 -61.88
CA PRO A 18 -19.46 -29.18 -62.56
C PRO A 18 -18.68 -30.47 -62.80
N SER A 19 -18.67 -30.94 -64.05
CA SER A 19 -17.80 -32.03 -64.52
C SER A 19 -16.39 -31.48 -64.70
N GLY A 20 -15.74 -31.15 -63.58
CA GLY A 20 -14.32 -30.80 -63.52
C GLY A 20 -13.53 -31.99 -62.99
N ASP A 21 -12.41 -32.29 -63.64
CA ASP A 21 -11.46 -33.30 -63.17
C ASP A 21 -11.08 -32.99 -61.70
N PRO A 22 -11.32 -33.90 -60.73
CA PRO A 22 -11.03 -33.66 -59.32
C PRO A 22 -9.56 -33.29 -59.06
N ILE A 23 -8.66 -33.63 -59.98
CA ILE A 23 -7.23 -33.29 -59.90
C ILE A 23 -6.98 -31.81 -60.28
N ASP A 24 -7.75 -31.23 -61.18
CA ASP A 24 -7.60 -29.84 -61.61
C ASP A 24 -8.12 -28.83 -60.57
N VAL A 25 -9.13 -29.22 -59.78
CA VAL A 25 -9.63 -28.42 -58.65
C VAL A 25 -8.57 -28.30 -57.54
N LEU A 26 -7.78 -29.36 -57.31
CA LEU A 26 -6.68 -29.34 -56.35
C LEU A 26 -5.47 -28.52 -56.84
N ARG A 27 -5.15 -28.58 -58.14
CA ARG A 27 -4.02 -27.83 -58.72
C ARG A 27 -4.29 -26.32 -58.84
N THR A 28 -5.50 -25.93 -59.20
CA THR A 28 -5.87 -24.50 -59.29
C THR A 28 -6.09 -23.86 -57.91
N GLY A 29 -6.62 -24.61 -56.93
CA GLY A 29 -6.78 -24.12 -55.56
C GLY A 29 -5.45 -23.78 -54.86
N TRP A 30 -4.40 -24.57 -55.07
CA TRP A 30 -3.14 -24.36 -54.34
C TRP A 30 -2.35 -23.13 -54.79
N ARG A 31 -2.41 -22.79 -56.09
CA ARG A 31 -1.83 -21.56 -56.63
C ARG A 31 -2.64 -20.31 -56.28
N THR A 32 -3.95 -20.45 -56.04
CA THR A 32 -4.84 -19.31 -55.74
C THR A 32 -4.93 -19.04 -54.22
N ASN A 33 -4.72 -20.07 -53.38
CA ASN A 33 -4.83 -19.99 -51.92
C ASN A 33 -3.49 -19.83 -51.18
N TRP A 34 -2.41 -19.38 -51.83
CA TRP A 34 -1.13 -19.09 -51.15
C TRP A 34 -1.26 -18.03 -50.04
N GLN A 35 -2.33 -17.23 -50.09
CA GLN A 35 -2.64 -16.20 -49.10
C GLN A 35 -2.89 -16.78 -47.70
N ALA A 36 -3.54 -17.95 -47.58
CA ALA A 36 -3.87 -18.55 -46.29
C ALA A 36 -2.63 -18.94 -45.47
N PRO A 37 -1.62 -19.63 -46.02
CA PRO A 37 -0.35 -19.87 -45.33
C PRO A 37 0.38 -18.58 -44.92
N SER A 38 0.41 -17.56 -45.79
CA SER A 38 1.08 -16.29 -45.46
C SER A 38 0.38 -15.54 -44.32
N LEU A 39 -0.96 -15.62 -44.25
CA LEU A 39 -1.74 -15.00 -43.18
C LEU A 39 -1.51 -15.73 -41.85
N LEU A 40 -1.52 -17.06 -41.86
CA LEU A 40 -1.19 -17.87 -40.68
C LEU A 40 0.24 -17.61 -40.18
N LEU A 41 1.22 -17.55 -41.10
CA LEU A 41 2.60 -17.24 -40.77
C LEU A 41 2.74 -15.82 -40.18
N SER A 42 2.05 -14.84 -40.78
CA SER A 42 2.05 -13.45 -40.29
C SER A 42 1.42 -13.35 -38.91
N LEU A 43 0.32 -14.06 -38.67
CA LEU A 43 -0.34 -14.12 -37.36
C LEU A 43 0.55 -14.79 -36.32
N ALA A 44 1.25 -15.87 -36.69
CA ALA A 44 2.20 -16.55 -35.82
C ALA A 44 3.41 -15.65 -35.48
N LEU A 45 3.97 -14.93 -36.46
CA LEU A 45 5.06 -13.98 -36.26
C LEU A 45 4.62 -12.77 -35.42
N LEU A 46 3.41 -12.26 -35.63
CA LEU A 46 2.87 -11.17 -34.83
C LEU A 46 2.66 -11.63 -33.38
N GLY A 47 2.08 -12.82 -33.20
CA GLY A 47 1.89 -13.42 -31.88
C GLY A 47 3.21 -13.63 -31.14
N SER A 48 4.24 -14.16 -31.81
CA SER A 48 5.56 -14.37 -31.19
C SER A 48 6.25 -13.04 -30.84
N GLY A 49 6.11 -12.02 -31.68
CA GLY A 49 6.63 -10.67 -31.40
C GLY A 49 5.99 -10.04 -30.15
N VAL A 50 4.67 -10.13 -30.00
CA VAL A 50 3.96 -9.60 -28.82
C VAL A 50 4.39 -10.33 -27.54
N VAL A 51 4.45 -11.66 -27.56
CA VAL A 51 4.90 -12.45 -26.40
C VAL A 51 6.35 -12.12 -26.04
N SER A 52 7.24 -12.04 -27.04
CA SER A 52 8.65 -11.70 -26.82
C SER A 52 8.82 -10.29 -26.25
N ALA A 53 8.05 -9.31 -26.72
CA ALA A 53 8.09 -7.94 -26.21
C ALA A 53 7.65 -7.84 -24.74
N ILE A 54 6.62 -8.60 -24.35
CA ILE A 54 6.16 -8.64 -22.95
C ILE A 54 7.18 -9.33 -22.05
N LEU A 55 7.77 -10.44 -22.50
CA LEU A 55 8.76 -11.20 -21.72
C LEU A 55 10.12 -10.49 -21.62
N SER A 56 10.45 -9.62 -22.58
CA SER A 56 11.73 -8.90 -22.61
C SER A 56 11.63 -7.49 -22.03
N ALA A 57 10.46 -7.08 -21.55
CA ALA A 57 10.29 -5.79 -20.91
C ALA A 57 11.19 -5.74 -19.65
N PRO A 58 12.08 -4.75 -19.53
CA PRO A 58 12.95 -4.65 -18.36
C PRO A 58 12.11 -4.49 -17.10
N SER A 59 12.47 -5.20 -16.03
CA SER A 59 11.85 -5.02 -14.72
C SER A 59 11.97 -3.55 -14.30
N VAL A 60 10.85 -2.93 -13.94
CA VAL A 60 10.84 -1.53 -13.50
C VAL A 60 11.62 -1.41 -12.19
N ASP A 61 12.73 -0.68 -12.20
CA ASP A 61 13.46 -0.37 -10.98
C ASP A 61 12.73 0.75 -10.21
N LEU A 62 12.07 0.36 -9.12
CA LEU A 62 11.30 1.26 -8.27
C LEU A 62 12.13 1.84 -7.11
N GLU A 63 13.37 1.39 -6.89
CA GLU A 63 14.21 1.84 -5.78
C GLU A 63 14.45 3.36 -5.79
N PRO A 64 14.84 3.98 -6.93
CA PRO A 64 15.09 5.42 -6.96
C PRO A 64 13.84 6.25 -6.67
N THR A 65 12.65 5.71 -6.98
CA THR A 65 11.36 6.34 -6.72
C THR A 65 11.03 6.31 -5.24
N ILE A 66 11.24 5.16 -4.58
CA ILE A 66 11.05 5.01 -3.12
C ILE A 66 12.04 5.90 -2.36
N ASP A 67 13.30 5.96 -2.79
CA ASP A 67 14.31 6.85 -2.19
C ASP A 67 13.94 8.32 -2.36
N ARG A 68 13.37 8.70 -3.51
CA ARG A 68 12.86 10.05 -3.73
C ARG A 68 11.69 10.36 -2.81
N ALA A 69 10.74 9.44 -2.64
CA ALA A 69 9.64 9.62 -1.69
C ALA A 69 10.14 9.76 -0.25
N ALA A 70 11.15 8.98 0.15
CA ALA A 70 11.78 9.13 1.46
C ALA A 70 12.37 10.53 1.69
N ARG A 71 13.07 11.09 0.69
CA ARG A 71 13.57 12.47 0.75
C ARG A 71 12.45 13.51 0.84
N LEU A 72 11.32 13.30 0.15
CA LEU A 72 10.16 14.19 0.26
C LEU A 72 9.58 14.18 1.69
N VAL A 73 9.50 13.01 2.33
CA VAL A 73 9.10 12.90 3.75
C VAL A 73 10.09 13.63 4.67
N GLU A 74 11.39 13.51 4.43
CA GLU A 74 12.43 14.23 5.18
C GLU A 74 12.38 15.74 4.99
N GLN A 75 11.93 16.20 3.82
CA GLN A 75 11.74 17.61 3.46
C GLN A 75 10.37 18.16 3.88
N GLU A 76 9.59 17.37 4.63
CA GLU A 76 8.22 17.72 5.06
C GLU A 76 7.23 17.95 3.89
N SER A 77 7.56 17.50 2.69
CA SER A 77 6.69 17.51 1.50
C SER A 77 5.81 16.25 1.47
N PHE A 78 4.94 16.10 2.47
CA PHE A 78 4.19 14.86 2.72
C PHE A 78 3.17 14.52 1.62
N GLU A 79 2.48 15.52 1.07
CA GLU A 79 1.50 15.33 -0.01
C GLU A 79 2.20 14.84 -1.29
N ASP A 80 3.30 15.49 -1.69
CA ASP A 80 4.12 15.09 -2.83
C ASP A 80 4.67 13.66 -2.66
N ALA A 81 5.04 13.27 -1.44
CA ALA A 81 5.49 11.91 -1.15
C ALA A 81 4.38 10.88 -1.39
N ILE A 82 3.16 11.16 -0.91
CA ILE A 82 1.98 10.31 -1.10
C ILE A 82 1.65 10.19 -2.59
N ASP A 83 1.61 11.31 -3.32
CA ASP A 83 1.30 11.34 -4.74
C ASP A 83 2.32 10.57 -5.57
N LEU A 84 3.62 10.71 -5.25
CA LEU A 84 4.68 9.96 -5.90
C LEU A 84 4.53 8.45 -5.65
N LEU A 85 4.30 8.05 -4.40
CA LEU A 85 4.14 6.64 -4.02
C LEU A 85 2.90 6.02 -4.68
N ASN A 86 1.76 6.71 -4.64
CA ASN A 86 0.50 6.22 -5.20
C ASN A 86 0.52 6.17 -6.74
N SER A 87 1.17 7.13 -7.40
CA SER A 87 1.20 7.14 -8.87
C SER A 87 2.24 6.20 -9.47
N LYS A 88 3.36 5.96 -8.78
CA LYS A 88 4.51 5.22 -9.35
C LYS A 88 4.75 3.85 -8.72
N VAL A 89 4.48 3.67 -7.44
CA VAL A 89 4.82 2.43 -6.71
C VAL A 89 3.57 1.57 -6.48
N PHE A 90 2.46 2.17 -6.08
CA PHE A 90 1.20 1.44 -5.80
C PHE A 90 0.70 0.54 -6.97
N PRO A 91 0.82 0.91 -8.26
CA PRO A 91 0.41 0.03 -9.36
C PRO A 91 1.19 -1.29 -9.47
N TYR A 92 2.29 -1.41 -8.71
CA TYR A 92 3.14 -2.60 -8.62
C TYR A 92 3.01 -3.31 -7.28
N LEU A 93 2.16 -2.82 -6.36
CA LEU A 93 2.10 -3.31 -4.99
C LEU A 93 1.84 -4.82 -4.93
N ASP A 94 0.93 -5.35 -5.74
CA ASP A 94 0.61 -6.78 -5.75
C ASP A 94 1.37 -7.58 -6.81
N LYS A 95 2.33 -6.95 -7.49
CA LYS A 95 3.05 -7.56 -8.60
C LYS A 95 4.37 -8.18 -8.12
N PRO A 96 4.84 -9.29 -8.74
CA PRO A 96 6.09 -9.93 -8.36
C PRO A 96 7.33 -9.05 -8.58
N GLU A 97 7.23 -8.00 -9.39
CA GLU A 97 8.30 -7.03 -9.67
C GLU A 97 8.67 -6.20 -8.44
N LEU A 98 7.73 -5.98 -7.49
CA LEU A 98 8.02 -5.23 -6.27
C LEU A 98 8.58 -6.15 -5.19
N ARG A 99 9.86 -5.96 -4.86
CA ARG A 99 10.55 -6.75 -3.84
C ARG A 99 9.87 -6.59 -2.46
N PRO A 100 9.89 -7.61 -1.59
CA PRO A 100 9.31 -7.50 -0.24
C PRO A 100 9.83 -6.29 0.55
N ASP A 101 11.14 -6.02 0.48
CA ASP A 101 11.73 -4.84 1.13
C ASP A 101 11.16 -3.52 0.60
N GLN A 102 11.00 -3.39 -0.72
CA GLN A 102 10.41 -2.21 -1.35
C GLN A 102 8.95 -2.02 -0.94
N ARG A 103 8.20 -3.12 -0.85
CA ARG A 103 6.80 -3.13 -0.36
C ARG A 103 6.71 -2.65 1.09
N ARG A 104 7.57 -3.17 1.97
CA ARG A 104 7.70 -2.70 3.36
C ARG A 104 8.00 -1.20 3.42
N ARG A 105 9.00 -0.73 2.66
CA ARG A 105 9.38 0.69 2.60
C ARG A 105 8.23 1.57 2.09
N PHE A 106 7.47 1.11 1.10
CA PHE A 106 6.27 1.80 0.61
C PHE A 106 5.26 2.02 1.74
N HIS A 107 4.89 0.96 2.47
CA HIS A 107 3.92 1.05 3.56
C HIS A 107 4.41 1.97 4.71
N GLN A 108 5.68 1.86 5.09
CA GLN A 108 6.29 2.76 6.09
C GLN A 108 6.25 4.23 5.65
N LEU A 109 6.59 4.52 4.40
CA LEU A 109 6.61 5.89 3.89
C LEU A 109 5.21 6.48 3.76
N ILE A 110 4.21 5.70 3.31
CA ILE A 110 2.81 6.13 3.30
C ILE A 110 2.36 6.46 4.73
N ALA A 111 2.59 5.56 5.69
CA ALA A 111 2.22 5.79 7.09
C ALA A 111 2.86 7.06 7.66
N ARG A 112 4.18 7.23 7.48
CA ARG A 112 4.91 8.42 7.93
C ARG A 112 4.37 9.70 7.29
N SER A 113 4.10 9.68 5.98
CA SER A 113 3.59 10.85 5.25
C SER A 113 2.22 11.27 5.77
N ILE A 114 1.30 10.32 5.98
CA ILE A 114 -0.03 10.60 6.55
C ILE A 114 0.12 11.14 7.97
N TYR A 115 0.89 10.46 8.82
CA TYR A 115 1.06 10.81 10.22
C TYR A 115 1.67 12.21 10.41
N TYR A 116 2.78 12.51 9.74
CA TYR A 116 3.42 13.82 9.86
C TYR A 116 2.65 14.91 9.11
N GLY A 117 2.03 14.58 7.97
CA GLY A 117 1.23 15.51 7.19
C GLY A 117 -0.01 16.04 7.93
N GLN A 118 -0.71 15.20 8.69
CA GLN A 118 -1.81 15.69 9.54
C GLN A 118 -1.30 16.53 10.72
N ARG A 119 -0.20 16.11 11.36
CA ARG A 119 0.39 16.87 12.49
C ARG A 119 0.89 18.25 12.07
N ALA A 120 1.52 18.36 10.91
CA ALA A 120 1.99 19.64 10.36
C ALA A 120 0.84 20.62 10.11
N ARG A 121 -0.36 20.11 9.81
CA ARG A 121 -1.58 20.91 9.60
C ARG A 121 -2.41 21.13 10.87
N GLY A 122 -2.00 20.57 12.00
CA GLY A 122 -2.79 20.59 13.24
C GLY A 122 -4.12 19.84 13.12
N GLU A 123 -4.20 18.88 12.19
CA GLU A 123 -5.36 18.06 11.92
C GLU A 123 -5.27 16.74 12.71
N ASP A 124 -6.42 16.24 13.15
CA ASP A 124 -6.54 15.01 13.94
C ASP A 124 -7.74 14.18 13.44
N TYR A 125 -7.58 13.60 12.24
CA TYR A 125 -8.64 12.82 11.60
C TYR A 125 -8.55 11.33 11.98
N PRO A 126 -9.59 10.74 12.61
CA PRO A 126 -9.58 9.32 12.99
C PRO A 126 -9.27 8.36 11.83
N GLN A 127 -9.77 8.67 10.62
CA GLN A 127 -9.54 7.86 9.43
C GLN A 127 -8.07 7.82 9.02
N ASN A 128 -7.34 8.94 9.20
CA ASN A 128 -5.91 8.97 8.92
C ASN A 128 -5.15 8.09 9.91
N HIS A 129 -5.54 8.08 11.18
CA HIS A 129 -4.95 7.19 12.18
C HIS A 129 -5.19 5.71 11.86
N GLU A 130 -6.39 5.34 11.45
CA GLU A 130 -6.69 3.98 11.00
C GLU A 130 -5.82 3.57 9.80
N ASN A 131 -5.63 4.48 8.83
CA ASN A 131 -4.75 4.26 7.70
C ASN A 131 -3.28 4.08 8.16
N VAL A 132 -2.77 4.95 9.03
CA VAL A 132 -1.40 4.83 9.58
C VAL A 132 -1.20 3.48 10.27
N ILE A 133 -2.14 3.05 11.11
CA ILE A 133 -2.10 1.73 11.77
C ILE A 133 -2.07 0.62 10.72
N SER A 134 -2.99 0.63 9.76
CA SER A 134 -3.07 -0.41 8.74
C SER A 134 -1.79 -0.53 7.93
N GLN A 135 -1.19 0.60 7.56
CA GLN A 135 0.04 0.62 6.76
C GLN A 135 1.25 0.12 7.57
N LEU A 136 1.40 0.54 8.83
CA LEU A 136 2.51 0.05 9.67
C LEU A 136 2.38 -1.43 10.03
N LEU A 137 1.16 -1.93 10.28
CA LEU A 137 0.94 -3.36 10.50
C LEU A 137 1.23 -4.19 9.26
N GLU A 138 0.92 -3.67 8.06
CA GLU A 138 1.27 -4.36 6.82
C GLU A 138 2.78 -4.38 6.58
N ALA A 139 3.49 -3.28 6.90
CA ALA A 139 4.95 -3.25 6.88
C ALA A 139 5.56 -4.28 7.86
N GLU A 140 5.01 -4.38 9.09
CA GLU A 140 5.40 -5.36 10.12
C GLU A 140 5.09 -6.81 9.69
N ARG A 141 4.03 -7.02 8.90
CA ARG A 141 3.68 -8.34 8.37
C ARG A 141 4.67 -8.81 7.29
N ILE A 142 5.17 -7.88 6.47
CA ILE A 142 6.14 -8.18 5.41
C ILE A 142 7.53 -8.44 5.99
N ASP A 143 7.89 -7.71 7.04
CA ASP A 143 9.15 -7.88 7.76
C ASP A 143 8.95 -7.65 9.26
N SER A 144 9.52 -8.53 10.08
CA SER A 144 9.11 -8.71 11.47
C SER A 144 9.49 -7.58 12.42
N VAL A 145 10.23 -6.56 11.97
CA VAL A 145 10.77 -5.51 12.86
C VAL A 145 10.53 -4.12 12.29
N LEU A 146 9.61 -3.39 12.94
CA LEU A 146 9.47 -1.95 12.75
C LEU A 146 10.63 -1.19 13.39
N THR A 147 10.98 -0.03 12.82
CA THR A 147 11.98 0.85 13.46
C THR A 147 11.42 1.45 14.76
N PRO A 148 12.25 1.83 15.76
CA PRO A 148 11.76 2.47 16.98
C PRO A 148 10.92 3.73 16.71
N ARG A 149 11.24 4.47 15.63
CA ARG A 149 10.46 5.61 15.16
C ARG A 149 9.05 5.19 14.70
N ASP A 150 8.94 4.12 13.93
CA ASP A 150 7.64 3.62 13.46
C ASP A 150 6.81 3.02 14.59
N VAL A 151 7.44 2.35 15.55
CA VAL A 151 6.78 1.87 16.77
C VAL A 151 6.20 3.04 17.58
N GLN A 152 6.97 4.13 17.73
CA GLN A 152 6.47 5.34 18.37
C GLN A 152 5.27 5.93 17.63
N ILE A 153 5.33 6.04 16.29
CA ILE A 153 4.20 6.51 15.46
C ILE A 153 2.98 5.62 15.72
N LEU A 154 3.13 4.30 15.65
CA LEU A 154 2.04 3.35 15.86
C LEU A 154 1.40 3.50 17.26
N ALA A 155 2.21 3.63 18.31
CA ALA A 155 1.73 3.86 19.66
C ALA A 155 0.97 5.18 19.80
N ASP A 156 1.54 6.27 19.26
CA ASP A 156 0.95 7.61 19.27
C ASP A 156 -0.39 7.65 18.51
N THR A 157 -0.47 6.95 17.38
CA THR A 157 -1.68 6.79 16.59
C THR A 157 -2.74 5.99 17.35
N TYR A 158 -2.37 4.91 18.05
CA TYR A 158 -3.31 4.18 18.92
C TYR A 158 -3.86 5.05 20.05
N LEU A 159 -3.02 5.88 20.69
CA LEU A 159 -3.47 6.84 21.70
C LEU A 159 -4.48 7.84 21.12
N SER A 160 -4.20 8.37 19.93
CA SER A 160 -5.05 9.39 19.28
C SER A 160 -6.47 8.89 19.02
N ILE A 161 -6.65 7.58 18.81
CA ILE A 161 -7.98 6.94 18.64
C ILE A 161 -8.50 6.25 19.91
N GLY A 162 -7.91 6.54 21.08
CA GLY A 162 -8.36 6.04 22.38
C GLY A 162 -8.06 4.58 22.67
N ARG A 163 -7.15 3.93 21.92
CA ARG A 163 -6.73 2.53 22.15
C ARG A 163 -5.49 2.47 23.03
N VAL A 164 -5.66 2.87 24.30
CA VAL A 164 -4.55 3.07 25.25
C VAL A 164 -3.76 1.79 25.51
N GLU A 165 -4.43 0.65 25.66
CA GLU A 165 -3.78 -0.64 25.96
C GLU A 165 -2.83 -1.04 24.84
N LYS A 166 -3.28 -0.93 23.58
CA LYS A 166 -2.46 -1.22 22.40
C LYS A 166 -1.28 -0.26 22.26
N ALA A 167 -1.47 1.01 22.62
CA ALA A 167 -0.38 1.96 22.62
C ALA A 167 0.71 1.54 23.62
N LEU A 168 0.34 1.17 24.85
CA LEU A 168 1.26 0.71 25.88
C LEU A 168 1.98 -0.58 25.49
N GLU A 169 1.28 -1.54 24.89
CA GLU A 169 1.89 -2.75 24.32
C GLU A 169 3.00 -2.41 23.31
N ARG A 170 2.76 -1.44 22.43
CA ARG A 170 3.76 -0.99 21.46
C ARG A 170 4.89 -0.20 22.09
N VAL A 171 4.63 0.66 23.08
CA VAL A 171 5.68 1.39 23.80
C VAL A 171 6.67 0.44 24.48
N ALA A 172 6.18 -0.68 25.01
CA ALA A 172 7.02 -1.69 25.66
C ALA A 172 8.02 -2.37 24.71
N THR A 173 7.81 -2.32 23.39
CA THR A 173 8.74 -2.90 22.41
C THR A 173 9.85 -1.93 21.97
N ILE A 174 9.78 -0.65 22.37
CA ILE A 174 10.83 0.33 22.09
C ILE A 174 12.08 -0.01 22.92
N PRO A 175 13.26 -0.15 22.31
CA PRO A 175 14.48 -0.55 23.02
C PRO A 175 15.00 0.53 23.96
N ASP A 176 15.77 0.14 24.98
CA ASP A 176 16.24 1.04 26.04
C ASP A 176 17.18 2.17 25.59
N HIS A 177 17.86 2.03 24.46
CA HIS A 177 18.67 3.12 23.91
C HIS A 177 17.83 4.22 23.24
N GLU A 178 16.53 3.97 23.02
CA GLU A 178 15.54 4.91 22.47
C GLU A 178 14.47 5.28 23.52
N ARG A 179 14.80 5.16 24.81
CA ARG A 179 13.89 5.38 25.95
C ARG A 179 13.19 6.74 25.92
N GLU A 180 13.81 7.77 25.35
CA GLU A 180 13.22 9.11 25.19
C GLU A 180 11.90 9.05 24.40
N ARG A 181 11.79 8.16 23.41
CA ARG A 181 10.54 7.95 22.65
C ARG A 181 9.44 7.37 23.53
N ARG A 182 9.78 6.42 24.41
CA ARG A 182 8.81 5.87 25.39
C ARG A 182 8.32 6.98 26.32
N TYR A 183 9.24 7.80 26.82
CA TYR A 183 8.91 8.90 27.72
C TYR A 183 7.97 9.91 27.06
N ALA A 184 8.18 10.24 25.79
CA ALA A 184 7.29 11.13 25.05
C ALA A 184 5.84 10.59 24.99
N ILE A 185 5.67 9.28 24.79
CA ILE A 185 4.34 8.65 24.76
C ILE A 185 3.68 8.63 26.14
N TYR A 186 4.41 8.26 27.20
CA TYR A 186 3.88 8.31 28.57
C TYR A 186 3.51 9.73 28.99
N LYS A 187 4.35 10.72 28.66
CA LYS A 187 4.08 12.14 28.92
C LYS A 187 2.78 12.59 28.26
N ARG A 188 2.60 12.25 26.97
CA ARG A 188 1.35 12.51 26.25
C ARG A 188 0.15 11.82 26.91
N LEU A 189 0.28 10.55 27.28
CA LEU A 189 -0.79 9.78 27.93
C LEU A 189 -1.24 10.42 29.25
N ILE A 190 -0.29 10.88 30.07
CA ILE A 190 -0.56 11.62 31.32
C ILE A 190 -1.28 12.94 31.01
N GLU A 191 -0.77 13.72 30.06
CA GLU A 191 -1.40 15.00 29.69
C GLU A 191 -2.82 14.83 29.15
N ASP A 192 -3.05 13.86 28.27
CA ASP A 192 -4.37 13.56 27.71
C ASP A 192 -5.33 13.03 28.79
N GLY A 193 -4.82 12.18 29.70
CA GLY A 193 -5.59 11.67 30.85
C GLY A 193 -5.98 12.74 31.88
N LEU A 194 -5.19 13.81 32.01
CA LEU A 194 -5.53 14.95 32.89
C LEU A 194 -6.50 15.94 32.23
N ARG A 195 -6.54 16.01 30.88
CA ARG A 195 -7.42 16.93 30.14
C ARG A 195 -8.88 16.48 30.08
N VAL A 196 -9.17 15.19 30.26
CA VAL A 196 -10.55 14.70 30.19
C VAL A 196 -11.40 15.25 31.35
N ARG A 197 -12.71 15.45 31.11
CA ARG A 197 -13.64 16.03 32.11
C ARG A 197 -13.67 15.24 33.43
N LYS A 198 -13.42 13.93 33.38
CA LYS A 198 -13.33 13.05 34.54
C LYS A 198 -12.07 12.19 34.40
N PRO A 199 -10.92 12.67 34.90
CA PRO A 199 -9.66 11.92 34.85
C PRO A 199 -9.77 10.58 35.59
N ASP A 200 -9.20 9.54 35.00
CA ASP A 200 -8.89 8.30 35.70
C ASP A 200 -7.56 8.47 36.44
N PHE A 201 -7.62 9.16 37.59
CA PHE A 201 -6.44 9.47 38.39
C PHE A 201 -5.63 8.22 38.75
N PRO A 202 -6.22 7.08 39.18
CA PRO A 202 -5.46 5.84 39.39
C PRO A 202 -4.60 5.43 38.18
N ALA A 203 -5.14 5.47 36.96
CA ALA A 203 -4.38 5.16 35.76
C ALA A 203 -3.26 6.18 35.51
N VAL A 204 -3.56 7.48 35.60
CA VAL A 204 -2.59 8.56 35.41
C VAL A 204 -1.42 8.45 36.41
N ILE A 205 -1.72 8.19 37.68
CA ILE A 205 -0.70 8.00 38.72
C ILE A 205 0.16 6.78 38.42
N SER A 206 -0.42 5.67 37.98
CA SER A 206 0.35 4.48 37.57
C SER A 206 1.33 4.78 36.42
N TYR A 207 0.94 5.63 35.47
CA TYR A 207 1.83 6.06 34.39
C TYR A 207 2.97 6.96 34.88
N ILE A 208 2.70 7.87 35.83
CA ILE A 208 3.72 8.69 36.49
C ILE A 208 4.70 7.83 37.27
N GLU A 209 4.21 6.87 38.05
CA GLU A 209 5.04 5.94 38.81
C GLU A 209 5.94 5.11 37.89
N THR A 210 5.41 4.66 36.75
CA THR A 210 6.19 3.95 35.72
C THR A 210 7.34 4.81 35.19
N LEU A 211 7.12 6.10 34.93
CA LEU A 211 8.18 7.03 34.51
C LEU A 211 9.22 7.26 35.61
N LEU A 212 8.77 7.48 36.85
CA LEU A 212 9.65 7.77 37.99
C LEU A 212 10.46 6.54 38.44
N ALA A 213 9.99 5.33 38.15
CA ALA A 213 10.70 4.09 38.43
C ALA A 213 11.96 3.91 37.55
N ASP A 214 12.05 4.58 36.40
CA ASP A 214 13.22 4.48 35.52
C ASP A 214 14.37 5.39 36.02
N PRO A 215 15.51 4.81 36.48
CA PRO A 215 16.64 5.57 37.00
C PRO A 215 17.27 6.51 35.96
N ALA A 216 17.07 6.26 34.67
CA ALA A 216 17.60 7.09 33.59
C ALA A 216 16.65 8.20 33.12
N TYR A 217 15.45 8.31 33.71
CA TYR A 217 14.51 9.37 33.36
C TYR A 217 15.11 10.75 33.69
N PRO A 218 15.18 11.70 32.74
CA PRO A 218 15.87 12.98 32.93
C PRO A 218 15.38 13.75 34.16
N GLN A 219 16.29 14.39 34.90
CA GLN A 219 15.95 15.10 36.14
C GLN A 219 14.91 16.20 35.94
N ALA A 220 15.00 16.94 34.82
CA ALA A 220 14.02 17.97 34.49
C ALA A 220 12.60 17.37 34.31
N ASP A 221 12.51 16.23 33.64
CA ASP A 221 11.24 15.54 33.42
C ASP A 221 10.71 14.84 34.68
N ARG A 222 11.58 14.41 35.60
CA ARG A 222 11.17 13.95 36.93
C ARG A 222 10.48 15.04 37.74
N LEU A 223 11.03 16.26 37.74
CA LEU A 223 10.42 17.40 38.41
C LEU A 223 9.06 17.73 37.81
N TRP A 224 8.94 17.65 36.47
CA TRP A 224 7.65 17.77 35.79
C TRP A 224 6.65 16.69 36.26
N ALA A 225 7.07 15.42 36.31
CA ALA A 225 6.20 14.32 36.72
C ALA A 225 5.74 14.43 38.19
N LEU A 226 6.65 14.86 39.10
CA LEU A 226 6.33 15.11 40.51
C LEU A 226 5.38 16.30 40.69
N ALA A 227 5.54 17.36 39.88
CA ALA A 227 4.61 18.49 39.89
C ALA A 227 3.19 18.04 39.50
N ARG A 228 3.06 17.18 38.46
CA ARG A 228 1.77 16.61 38.05
C ARG A 228 1.15 15.67 39.08
N GLN A 229 1.96 15.02 39.91
CA GLN A 229 1.46 14.17 41.00
C GLN A 229 0.89 14.98 42.18
N ALA A 230 1.33 16.23 42.35
CA ALA A 230 0.89 17.11 43.44
C ALA A 230 -0.33 17.98 43.09
N GLU A 231 -0.65 18.12 41.80
CA GLU A 231 -1.88 18.76 41.28
C GLU A 231 -3.11 17.87 41.49
#